data_AF-A0A1B6JVD1-F1
#
_entry.id   AF-A0A1B6JVD1-F1
#
_cell.length_a   1.000
_cell.length_b   1.000
_cell.length_c   1.000
_cell.angle_alpha   90.00
_cell.angle_beta   90.00
_cell.angle_gamma   90.00
#
_symmetry.space_group_name_H-M   'P 1'
#
loop_
_entity.id
_entity.type
_entity.pdbx_description
1 polymer ?
#
loop_
_entity_poly.entity_id
_entity_poly.type
_entity_poly.pdbx_seq_one_letter_code
_entity_poly.pdbx_strand_id
1 'polypeptide(L)'
;SVVDCVPPLGSGSARRAENWTWDETIPPSLVEECIRFFVSQFDDHKRVLPFLEDDNMILLLETLPTTLPLEIVIYLIPDGIYWKRRCNDTWSTMNDVTNYDNSWKRMFAERYVEDFIESEEPGYTDWVEVG
;
A
#
# COMPACT_ATOMS: atom_id res chain seq x y z
N SER A 1 23.55 32.46 59.22
CA SER A 1 22.14 32.43 59.62
C SER A 1 21.40 31.42 58.79
N VAL A 2 20.86 30.43 59.49
CA VAL A 2 19.88 29.44 59.02
C VAL A 2 18.56 30.17 58.77
N VAL A 3 17.91 29.89 57.63
CA VAL A 3 16.45 29.85 57.58
C VAL A 3 16.03 28.65 56.71
N ASP A 4 15.80 27.54 57.41
CA ASP A 4 14.88 26.50 56.99
C ASP A 4 13.47 27.09 56.84
N CYS A 5 12.81 26.83 55.72
CA CYS A 5 11.35 26.91 55.61
C CYS A 5 10.82 25.66 54.89
N VAL A 6 10.14 24.85 55.71
CA VAL A 6 9.38 23.62 55.48
C VAL A 6 8.42 23.69 54.28
N PRO A 7 8.15 22.57 53.56
CA PRO A 7 7.31 22.55 52.36
C PRO A 7 5.81 22.66 52.68
N PRO A 8 4.98 23.23 51.78
CA PRO A 8 3.54 23.08 51.88
C PRO A 8 3.13 21.69 51.40
N LEU A 9 2.49 20.95 52.29
CA LEU A 9 1.73 19.74 52.00
C LEU A 9 0.52 20.15 51.13
N GLY A 10 0.69 20.09 49.82
CA GLY A 10 -0.35 20.35 48.83
C GLY A 10 -0.47 19.15 47.92
N SER A 11 -1.46 18.31 48.21
CA SER A 11 -1.90 17.18 47.40
C SER A 11 -2.11 17.58 45.95
N GLY A 12 -1.24 17.09 45.09
CA GLY A 12 -1.30 17.27 43.66
C GLY A 12 -0.11 16.56 43.06
N SER A 13 -0.17 15.23 43.01
CA SER A 13 0.75 14.45 42.18
C SER A 13 0.54 14.91 40.74
N ALA A 14 1.28 15.95 40.33
CA ALA A 14 1.56 16.22 38.94
C ALA A 14 2.43 15.06 38.47
N ARG A 15 1.78 13.94 38.18
CA ARG A 15 2.33 12.87 37.36
C ARG A 15 2.75 13.57 36.08
N ARG A 16 4.06 13.81 35.92
CA ARG A 16 4.62 14.09 34.61
C ARG A 16 4.06 12.99 33.72
N ALA A 17 3.25 13.38 32.74
CA ALA A 17 2.84 12.48 31.69
C ALA A 17 4.13 11.86 31.16
N GLU A 18 4.23 10.57 31.39
CA GLU A 18 5.36 9.73 31.08
C GLU A 18 5.53 9.83 29.56
N ASN A 19 6.72 10.20 29.12
CA ASN A 19 7.03 10.40 27.72
C ASN A 19 6.80 9.08 26.97
N TRP A 20 5.79 9.02 26.09
CA TRP A 20 5.35 7.82 25.35
C TRP A 20 6.30 7.41 24.20
N THR A 21 7.58 7.79 24.24
CA THR A 21 8.54 7.47 23.17
C THR A 21 9.10 6.05 23.27
N TRP A 22 8.62 5.22 24.21
CA TRP A 22 9.03 3.82 24.31
C TRP A 22 8.40 2.93 23.22
N ASP A 23 7.32 3.40 22.58
CA ASP A 23 6.62 2.69 21.49
C ASP A 23 7.45 2.63 20.19
N GLU A 24 8.35 3.60 19.97
CA GLU A 24 9.23 3.68 18.80
C GLU A 24 10.33 2.60 18.76
N THR A 25 10.46 1.81 19.83
CA THR A 25 11.48 0.76 19.97
C THR A 25 10.93 -0.66 20.01
N ILE A 26 9.61 -0.83 19.87
CA ILE A 26 9.01 -2.16 19.81
C ILE A 26 9.44 -2.80 18.48
N PRO A 27 10.20 -3.92 18.53
CA PRO A 27 10.61 -4.59 17.30
C PRO A 27 9.36 -5.11 16.57
N PRO A 28 9.36 -5.08 15.22
CA PRO A 28 8.26 -5.64 14.46
C PRO A 28 8.04 -7.10 14.84
N SER A 29 6.79 -7.55 14.73
CA SER A 29 6.47 -8.94 14.94
C SER A 29 7.17 -9.83 13.91
N LEU A 30 7.38 -11.10 14.25
CA LEU A 30 7.95 -12.06 13.30
C LEU A 30 7.13 -12.14 12.00
N VAL A 31 5.81 -11.96 12.09
CA VAL A 31 4.89 -11.97 10.95
C VAL A 31 5.18 -10.81 10.01
N GLU A 32 5.30 -9.60 10.55
CA GLU A 32 5.64 -8.41 9.76
C GLU A 32 6.99 -8.55 9.06
N GLU A 33 7.98 -9.12 9.75
CA GLU A 33 9.31 -9.32 9.17
C GLU A 33 9.29 -10.38 8.05
N CYS A 34 8.55 -11.48 8.24
CA CYS A 34 8.32 -12.48 7.19
C CYS A 34 7.62 -11.88 5.97
N ILE A 35 6.62 -11.02 6.19
CA ILE A 35 5.91 -10.34 5.10
C ILE A 35 6.84 -9.37 4.37
N ARG A 36 7.66 -8.58 5.08
CA ARG A 36 8.66 -7.70 4.47
C ARG A 36 9.66 -8.47 3.62
N PHE A 37 10.18 -9.58 4.14
CA PHE A 37 11.06 -10.47 3.39
C PHE A 37 10.35 -11.00 2.14
N PHE A 38 9.10 -11.46 2.28
CA PHE A 38 8.31 -11.96 1.16
C PHE A 38 8.06 -10.89 0.09
N VAL A 39 7.73 -9.67 0.49
CA VAL A 39 7.57 -8.53 -0.42
C VAL A 39 8.86 -8.27 -1.20
N SER A 40 10.03 -8.37 -0.55
CA SER A 40 11.32 -8.18 -1.21
C SER A 40 11.66 -9.29 -2.23
N GLN A 41 11.12 -10.50 -2.04
CA GLN A 41 11.34 -11.68 -2.89
C GLN A 41 10.03 -12.13 -3.56
N PHE A 42 9.14 -11.19 -3.85
CA PHE A 42 7.77 -11.50 -4.27
C PHE A 42 7.73 -12.32 -5.56
N ASP A 43 8.60 -11.99 -6.53
CA ASP A 43 8.61 -12.67 -7.82
C ASP A 43 8.99 -14.16 -7.68
N ASP A 44 9.94 -14.48 -6.80
CA ASP A 44 10.40 -15.86 -6.58
C ASP A 44 9.39 -16.70 -5.79
N HIS A 45 8.66 -16.08 -4.86
CA HIS A 45 7.80 -16.80 -3.91
C HIS A 45 6.30 -16.61 -4.10
N LYS A 46 5.85 -15.91 -5.15
CA LYS A 46 4.43 -15.67 -5.48
C LYS A 46 3.50 -16.89 -5.45
N ARG A 47 4.03 -18.10 -5.60
CA ARG A 47 3.27 -19.37 -5.55
C ARG A 47 2.67 -19.66 -4.17
N VAL A 48 3.15 -19.02 -3.11
CA VAL A 48 2.65 -19.27 -1.74
C VAL A 48 1.38 -18.48 -1.41
N LEU A 49 1.03 -17.47 -2.22
CA LEU A 49 -0.12 -16.60 -1.98
C LEU A 49 -1.42 -17.37 -1.67
N PRO A 50 -1.82 -18.41 -2.43
CA PRO A 50 -3.08 -19.12 -2.17
C PRO A 50 -3.11 -19.89 -0.85
N PHE A 51 -1.96 -20.04 -0.18
CA PHE A 51 -1.83 -20.78 1.07
C PHE A 51 -1.73 -19.87 2.30
N LEU A 52 -1.71 -18.55 2.11
CA LEU A 52 -1.70 -17.60 3.22
C LEU A 52 -3.10 -17.50 3.83
N GLU A 53 -3.14 -17.39 5.16
CA GLU A 53 -4.36 -17.07 5.89
C GLU A 53 -4.82 -15.63 5.58
N ASP A 54 -6.12 -15.38 5.65
CA ASP A 54 -6.75 -14.13 5.21
C ASP A 54 -6.14 -12.89 5.87
N ASP A 55 -5.86 -12.92 7.17
CA ASP A 55 -5.26 -11.79 7.90
C ASP A 55 -3.84 -11.46 7.40
N ASN A 56 -3.03 -12.49 7.16
CA ASN A 56 -1.68 -12.33 6.61
C ASN A 56 -1.71 -11.87 5.15
N MET A 57 -2.71 -12.32 4.39
CA MET A 57 -2.94 -11.87 3.02
C MET A 57 -3.28 -10.38 2.99
N ILE A 58 -4.18 -9.91 3.86
CA ILE A 58 -4.55 -8.49 3.93
C ILE A 58 -3.31 -7.64 4.22
N LEU A 59 -2.54 -7.99 5.26
CA LEU A 59 -1.32 -7.28 5.63
C LEU A 59 -0.27 -7.29 4.50
N LEU A 60 -0.16 -8.40 3.78
CA LEU A 60 0.70 -8.48 2.60
C LEU A 60 0.22 -7.54 1.48
N LEU A 61 -1.07 -7.54 1.13
CA LEU A 61 -1.63 -6.68 0.09
C LEU A 61 -1.49 -5.18 0.42
N GLU A 62 -1.51 -4.82 1.70
CA GLU A 62 -1.26 -3.46 2.19
C GLU A 62 0.22 -3.04 2.16
N THR A 63 1.14 -4.00 2.20
CA THR A 63 2.60 -3.74 2.20
C THR A 63 3.24 -3.92 0.83
N LEU A 64 2.58 -4.61 -0.11
CA LEU A 64 3.10 -4.82 -1.46
C LEU A 64 3.35 -3.48 -2.18
N PRO A 65 4.46 -3.36 -2.94
CA PRO A 65 4.74 -2.20 -3.75
C PRO A 65 3.79 -2.12 -4.95
N THR A 66 3.35 -0.90 -5.24
CA THR A 66 2.48 -0.58 -6.38
C THR A 66 3.24 -0.55 -7.70
N THR A 67 4.58 -0.52 -7.65
CA THR A 67 5.51 -0.55 -8.80
C THR A 67 5.75 -1.94 -9.39
N LEU A 68 5.11 -2.99 -8.85
CA LEU A 68 5.28 -4.35 -9.35
C LEU A 68 4.81 -4.49 -10.81
N PRO A 69 5.47 -5.34 -11.62
CA PRO A 69 5.06 -5.58 -13.01
C PRO A 69 3.60 -6.02 -13.10
N LEU A 70 2.83 -5.33 -13.95
CA LEU A 70 1.39 -5.57 -14.10
C LEU A 70 1.11 -7.02 -14.53
N GLU A 71 1.95 -7.55 -15.43
CA GLU A 71 1.89 -8.93 -15.95
C GLU A 71 1.89 -10.00 -14.86
N ILE A 72 2.49 -9.72 -13.70
CA ILE A 72 2.54 -10.67 -12.59
C ILE A 72 1.32 -10.47 -11.70
N VAL A 73 1.07 -9.23 -11.28
CA VAL A 73 0.06 -8.95 -10.25
C VAL A 73 -1.36 -9.08 -10.74
N ILE A 74 -1.63 -8.86 -12.04
CA ILE A 74 -2.98 -8.89 -12.59
C ILE A 74 -3.62 -10.27 -12.48
N TYR A 75 -2.83 -11.35 -12.51
CA TYR A 75 -3.36 -12.72 -12.39
C TYR A 75 -3.41 -13.21 -10.94
N LEU A 76 -2.55 -12.68 -10.07
CA LEU A 76 -2.34 -13.21 -8.72
C LEU A 76 -3.11 -12.44 -7.65
N ILE A 77 -3.21 -11.12 -7.80
CA ILE A 77 -3.78 -10.27 -6.77
C ILE A 77 -5.29 -10.12 -7.01
N PRO A 78 -6.15 -10.46 -6.03
CA PRO A 78 -7.59 -10.25 -6.12
C PRO A 78 -7.94 -8.75 -6.12
N ASP A 79 -9.20 -8.43 -6.40
CA ASP A 79 -9.69 -7.06 -6.24
C ASP A 79 -9.55 -6.59 -4.77
N GLY A 80 -9.37 -5.27 -4.55
CA GLY A 80 -9.35 -4.70 -3.20
C GLY A 80 -8.24 -3.67 -2.97
N ILE A 81 -7.67 -3.70 -1.76
CA ILE A 81 -6.82 -2.63 -1.22
C ILE A 81 -5.55 -2.37 -2.04
N TYR A 82 -4.93 -3.41 -2.57
CA TYR A 82 -3.75 -3.29 -3.43
C TYR A 82 -4.05 -2.42 -4.66
N TRP A 83 -5.14 -2.72 -5.37
CA TRP A 83 -5.53 -1.99 -6.57
C TRP A 83 -5.96 -0.57 -6.25
N LYS A 84 -6.65 -0.34 -5.13
CA LYS A 84 -6.97 1.01 -4.65
C LYS A 84 -5.70 1.85 -4.44
N ARG A 85 -4.69 1.29 -3.78
CA ARG A 85 -3.39 1.96 -3.58
C ARG A 85 -2.71 2.24 -4.92
N ARG A 86 -2.65 1.23 -5.79
CA ARG A 86 -2.02 1.35 -7.11
C ARG A 86 -2.72 2.40 -8.01
N CYS A 87 -4.05 2.46 -7.99
CA CYS A 87 -4.81 3.51 -8.68
C CYS A 87 -4.45 4.90 -8.16
N ASN A 88 -4.42 5.10 -6.84
CA ASN A 88 -4.07 6.39 -6.25
C ASN A 88 -2.63 6.83 -6.56
N ASP A 89 -1.68 5.88 -6.56
CA ASP A 89 -0.28 6.15 -6.88
C ASP A 89 -0.08 6.51 -8.35
N THR A 90 -0.91 5.94 -9.25
CA THR A 90 -0.84 6.18 -10.70
C THR A 90 -1.62 7.43 -11.10
N TRP A 91 -2.85 7.58 -10.57
CA TRP A 91 -3.77 8.68 -10.84
C TRP A 91 -4.30 9.25 -9.52
N SER A 92 -3.67 10.32 -9.04
CA SER A 92 -3.93 10.90 -7.70
C SER A 92 -5.35 11.43 -7.47
N THR A 93 -6.16 11.55 -8.52
CA THR A 93 -7.55 12.07 -8.45
C THR A 93 -8.60 10.96 -8.42
N MET A 94 -8.23 9.68 -8.57
CA MET A 94 -9.19 8.59 -8.68
C MET A 94 -9.65 8.05 -7.33
N ASN A 95 -10.89 8.37 -6.94
CA ASN A 95 -11.50 7.85 -5.70
C ASN A 95 -12.89 7.22 -5.89
N ASP A 96 -13.31 6.97 -7.13
CA ASP A 96 -14.66 6.46 -7.43
C ASP A 96 -14.61 5.27 -8.39
N VAL A 97 -15.15 4.12 -7.95
CA VAL A 97 -15.24 2.86 -8.70
C VAL A 97 -16.66 2.52 -9.13
N THR A 98 -17.64 3.40 -8.91
CA THR A 98 -19.05 3.15 -9.22
C THR A 98 -19.30 2.78 -10.68
N ASN A 99 -18.53 3.35 -11.61
CA ASN A 99 -18.62 3.03 -13.04
C ASN A 99 -17.91 1.73 -13.45
N TYR A 100 -17.21 1.07 -12.51
CA TYR A 100 -16.36 -0.10 -12.76
C TYR A 100 -16.80 -1.32 -11.93
N ASP A 101 -18.11 -1.50 -11.74
CA ASP A 101 -18.71 -2.55 -10.89
C ASP A 101 -18.17 -2.59 -9.45
N ASN A 102 -17.75 -1.44 -8.92
CA ASN A 102 -17.07 -1.34 -7.63
C ASN A 102 -15.76 -2.15 -7.53
N SER A 103 -15.12 -2.45 -8.66
CA SER A 103 -13.83 -3.16 -8.71
C SER A 103 -12.69 -2.19 -9.03
N TRP A 104 -11.75 -2.07 -8.09
CA TRP A 104 -10.52 -1.29 -8.27
C TRP A 104 -9.61 -1.90 -9.32
N LYS A 105 -9.55 -3.23 -9.39
CA LYS A 105 -8.79 -3.98 -10.39
C LYS A 105 -9.31 -3.71 -11.80
N ARG A 106 -10.64 -3.74 -11.97
CA ARG A 106 -11.30 -3.44 -13.23
C ARG A 106 -11.03 -2.00 -13.67
N MET A 107 -11.21 -1.05 -12.76
CA MET A 107 -10.88 0.36 -13.01
C MET A 107 -9.44 0.54 -13.48
N PHE A 108 -8.48 -0.04 -12.77
CA PHE A 108 -7.07 0.05 -13.12
C PHE A 108 -6.80 -0.51 -14.52
N ALA A 109 -7.33 -1.70 -14.82
CA ALA A 109 -7.09 -2.37 -16.09
C ALA A 109 -7.67 -1.60 -17.28
N GLU A 110 -8.91 -1.11 -17.18
CA GLU A 110 -9.55 -0.36 -18.25
C GLU A 110 -8.80 0.95 -18.54
N ARG A 111 -8.44 1.70 -17.48
CA ARG A 111 -7.69 2.94 -17.60
C ARG A 111 -6.27 2.77 -18.10
N TYR A 112 -5.59 1.72 -17.63
CA TYR A 112 -4.25 1.41 -18.10
C TYR A 112 -4.22 1.16 -19.61
N VAL A 113 -5.25 0.51 -20.16
CA VAL A 113 -5.38 0.30 -21.61
C VAL A 113 -5.75 1.59 -22.33
N GLU A 114 -6.63 2.42 -21.77
CA GLU A 114 -6.97 3.75 -22.31
C GLU A 114 -5.71 4.62 -22.44
N ASP A 115 -4.96 4.79 -21.35
CA ASP A 115 -3.72 5.55 -21.31
C ASP A 115 -2.68 4.98 -22.28
N PHE A 116 -2.58 3.65 -22.39
CA PHE A 116 -1.69 3.00 -23.35
C PHE A 116 -2.07 3.40 -24.78
N ILE A 117 -3.34 3.28 -25.16
CA ILE A 117 -3.81 3.64 -26.51
C ILE A 117 -3.61 5.14 -26.79
N GLU A 118 -3.86 6.01 -25.82
CA GLU A 118 -3.65 7.46 -25.97
C GLU A 118 -2.18 7.86 -26.10
N SER A 119 -1.28 7.09 -25.48
CA SER A 119 0.16 7.33 -25.55
C SER A 119 0.79 6.93 -26.88
N GLU A 120 0.14 6.03 -27.63
CA GLU A 120 0.61 5.62 -28.94
C GLU A 120 0.32 6.71 -29.98
N GLU A 121 1.36 7.27 -30.60
CA GLU A 121 1.17 8.17 -31.73
C GLU A 121 0.52 7.39 -32.89
N PRO A 122 -0.57 7.88 -33.49
CA PRO A 122 -1.16 7.21 -34.65
C PRO A 122 -0.19 7.29 -35.84
N GLY A 123 0.60 6.24 -36.02
CA GLY A 123 1.44 6.06 -37.20
C GLY A 123 0.55 5.98 -38.44
N TYR A 124 0.56 7.03 -39.26
CA TYR A 124 -0.15 7.06 -40.53
C TYR A 124 0.41 5.95 -41.43
N THR A 125 -0.33 4.85 -41.56
CA THR A 125 -0.06 3.86 -42.60
C THR A 125 -0.68 4.40 -43.87
N ASP A 126 0.15 5.07 -44.67
CA ASP A 126 -0.19 5.48 -46.02
C ASP A 126 -0.51 4.18 -46.78
N TRP A 127 -1.79 3.92 -47.04
CA TRP A 127 -2.21 2.77 -47.83
C TRP A 127 -1.71 3.03 -49.25
N VAL A 128 -0.55 2.47 -49.58
CA VAL A 128 -0.05 2.49 -50.96
C VAL A 128 -1.06 1.70 -51.78
N GLU A 129 -1.93 2.40 -52.51
CA GLU A 129 -2.77 1.82 -53.55
C GLU A 129 -1.85 1.11 -54.54
N VAL A 130 -1.86 -0.22 -54.50
CA VAL A 130 -1.19 -1.04 -55.50
C VAL A 130 -2.12 -1.04 -56.72
N GLY A 131 -1.80 -0.18 -57.69
CA GLY A 131 -2.48 -0.08 -58.98
C GLY A 131 -2.21 -1.27 -59.90
#